data_AF-A0A6H1WZ29-F1
#
_entry.id   AF-A0A6H1WZ29-F1
#
_cell.length_a   1.000
_cell.length_b   1.000
_cell.length_c   1.000
_cell.angle_alpha   90.00
_cell.angle_beta   90.00
_cell.angle_gamma   90.00
#
_symmetry.space_group_name_H-M   'P 1'
#
loop_
_entity.id
_entity.type
_entity.pdbx_description
1 polymer ?
#
loop_
_entity_poly.entity_id
_entity_poly.type
_entity_poly.pdbx_seq_one_letter_code
_entity_poly.pdbx_strand_id
1 'polypeptide(L)'
;MEAIRINPEEFKLINFINYYNDNYEELLSDFPNYVSRICLIDKDYMDVVTFDEDYEELENAHDYESLLLNEEYALHFVIGRTDENLESVEFIDGETKSLKNYVDDIYEESSIKDIGDLNLDLNHLVGLLLDFEDNEIVISVVNFEHGGELSMPRIIEVDDCGDLEETIRALVNRFTA
;
A
#
# COMPACT_ATOMS: atom_id res chain seq x y z
N MET A 1 -9.05 3.42 6.81
CA MET A 1 -9.96 4.21 5.98
C MET A 1 -11.02 3.26 5.42
N GLU A 2 -12.30 3.64 5.34
CA GLU A 2 -13.29 2.81 4.61
C GLU A 2 -12.79 2.52 3.19
N ALA A 3 -12.89 1.24 2.78
CA ALA A 3 -12.44 0.79 1.46
C ALA A 3 -13.12 1.59 0.35
N ILE A 4 -12.33 2.02 -0.64
CA ILE A 4 -12.84 2.76 -1.80
C ILE A 4 -13.32 1.75 -2.82
N ARG A 5 -14.58 1.85 -3.22
CA ARG A 5 -15.17 1.04 -4.28
C ARG A 5 -15.32 1.88 -5.55
N ILE A 6 -14.79 1.39 -6.66
CA ILE A 6 -14.76 2.11 -7.94
C ILE A 6 -15.13 1.16 -9.08
N ASN A 7 -15.95 1.60 -10.03
CA ASN A 7 -16.17 0.81 -11.24
C ASN A 7 -14.86 0.67 -12.04
N PRO A 8 -14.55 -0.50 -12.61
CA PRO A 8 -13.34 -0.69 -13.42
C PRO A 8 -13.19 0.31 -14.56
N GLU A 9 -14.30 0.75 -15.17
CA GLU A 9 -14.29 1.74 -16.26
C GLU A 9 -13.94 3.16 -15.76
N GLU A 10 -14.14 3.43 -14.47
CA GLU A 10 -13.89 4.74 -13.84
C GLU A 10 -12.47 4.83 -13.27
N PHE A 11 -11.82 3.69 -12.99
CA PHE A 11 -10.45 3.66 -12.49
C PHE A 11 -9.44 3.37 -13.61
N LYS A 12 -8.50 4.29 -13.85
CA LYS A 12 -7.43 4.14 -14.84
C LYS A 12 -6.32 3.23 -14.32
N LEU A 13 -6.65 1.95 -14.10
CA LEU A 13 -5.78 0.97 -13.47
C LEU A 13 -4.41 0.84 -14.14
N ILE A 14 -4.36 0.75 -15.48
CA ILE A 14 -3.10 0.71 -16.24
C ILE A 14 -2.22 1.92 -15.95
N ASN A 15 -2.81 3.12 -15.86
CA ASN A 15 -2.05 4.33 -15.57
C ASN A 15 -1.53 4.34 -14.14
N PHE A 16 -2.30 3.81 -13.18
CA PHE A 16 -1.86 3.64 -11.80
C PHE A 16 -0.69 2.66 -11.71
N ILE A 17 -0.79 1.50 -12.36
CA ILE A 17 0.28 0.48 -12.38
C ILE A 17 1.55 1.04 -13.04
N ASN A 18 1.43 1.73 -14.17
CA ASN A 18 2.58 2.37 -14.82
C ASN A 18 3.22 3.43 -13.92
N TYR A 19 2.40 4.30 -13.32
CA TYR A 19 2.89 5.28 -12.36
C TYR A 19 3.61 4.61 -11.19
N TYR A 20 3.08 3.53 -10.64
CA TYR A 20 3.73 2.78 -9.59
C TYR A 20 5.08 2.22 -10.04
N ASN A 21 5.12 1.54 -11.19
CA ASN A 21 6.34 0.94 -11.75
C ASN A 21 7.43 1.97 -12.05
N ASP A 22 7.05 3.21 -12.38
CA ASP A 22 8.00 4.29 -12.62
C ASP A 22 8.63 4.85 -11.32
N ASN A 23 8.05 4.59 -10.14
CA ASN A 23 8.44 5.28 -8.89
C ASN A 23 8.77 4.34 -7.70
N TYR A 24 8.37 3.06 -7.72
CA TYR A 24 8.51 2.18 -6.55
C TYR A 24 9.96 1.93 -6.11
N GLU A 25 10.93 1.98 -7.03
CA GLU A 25 12.33 1.63 -6.74
C GLU A 25 12.96 2.55 -5.70
N GLU A 26 12.62 3.84 -5.72
CA GLU A 26 13.15 4.80 -4.75
C GLU A 26 12.61 4.52 -3.35
N LEU A 27 11.28 4.35 -3.24
CA LEU A 27 10.60 4.05 -1.99
C LEU A 27 11.04 2.71 -1.37
N LEU A 28 11.29 1.70 -2.21
CA LEU A 28 11.61 0.33 -1.81
C LEU A 28 13.11 0.01 -1.85
N SER A 29 13.97 1.00 -2.09
CA SER A 29 15.42 0.81 -2.26
C SER A 29 16.10 0.10 -1.08
N ASP A 30 15.55 0.22 0.13
CA ASP A 30 16.04 -0.42 1.35
C ASP A 30 15.48 -1.84 1.57
N PHE A 31 14.53 -2.30 0.74
CA PHE A 31 13.89 -3.63 0.83
C PHE A 31 14.05 -4.50 -0.43
N PRO A 32 15.22 -4.52 -1.10
CA PRO A 32 15.37 -5.11 -2.44
C PRO A 32 15.12 -6.63 -2.49
N ASN A 33 15.12 -7.31 -1.34
CA ASN A 33 14.94 -8.76 -1.22
C ASN A 33 13.63 -9.18 -0.56
N TYR A 34 12.79 -8.22 -0.15
CA TYR A 34 11.60 -8.51 0.68
C TYR A 34 10.30 -8.03 0.06
N VAL A 35 10.37 -7.09 -0.90
CA VAL A 35 9.20 -6.49 -1.51
C VAL A 35 9.39 -6.50 -3.02
N SER A 36 8.55 -7.29 -3.71
CA SER A 36 8.40 -7.23 -5.17
C SER A 36 7.89 -5.84 -5.59
N ARG A 37 8.06 -5.48 -6.86
CA ARG A 37 7.41 -4.30 -7.45
C ARG A 37 5.93 -4.28 -7.05
N ILE A 38 5.16 -5.26 -7.53
CA ILE A 38 3.74 -5.44 -7.20
C ILE A 38 3.62 -6.83 -6.60
N CYS A 39 3.12 -6.91 -5.37
CA CYS A 39 2.91 -8.21 -4.72
C CYS A 39 1.56 -8.77 -5.16
N LEU A 40 1.52 -10.06 -5.48
CA LEU A 40 0.27 -10.77 -5.78
C LEU A 40 -0.25 -11.44 -4.52
N ILE A 41 -1.55 -11.30 -4.26
CA ILE A 41 -2.19 -11.89 -3.09
C ILE A 41 -3.14 -12.98 -3.58
N ASP A 42 -2.81 -14.22 -3.23
CA ASP A 42 -3.68 -15.34 -3.50
C ASP A 42 -4.91 -15.26 -2.60
N LYS A 43 -6.11 -15.13 -3.20
CA LYS A 43 -7.36 -15.00 -2.45
C LYS A 43 -7.75 -16.28 -1.71
N ASP A 44 -7.36 -17.44 -2.22
CA ASP A 44 -7.71 -18.75 -1.66
C ASP A 44 -6.81 -19.12 -0.48
N TYR A 45 -5.53 -18.73 -0.54
CA TYR A 45 -4.52 -19.07 0.48
C TYR A 45 -4.17 -17.90 1.41
N MET A 46 -4.55 -16.67 1.06
CA MET A 46 -4.21 -15.41 1.76
C MET A 46 -2.70 -15.19 1.95
N ASP A 47 -1.89 -15.84 1.12
CA ASP A 47 -0.43 -15.75 1.17
C ASP A 47 0.05 -14.62 0.24
N VAL A 48 1.02 -13.85 0.71
CA VAL A 48 1.68 -12.83 -0.09
C VAL A 48 2.72 -13.50 -0.98
N VAL A 49 2.52 -13.46 -2.29
CA VAL A 49 3.49 -13.94 -3.26
C VAL A 49 4.46 -12.80 -3.56
N THR A 50 5.67 -12.89 -3.00
CA THR A 50 6.69 -11.84 -3.06
C THR A 50 7.83 -12.07 -4.05
N PHE A 51 7.86 -13.20 -4.75
CA PHE A 51 8.98 -13.56 -5.63
C PHE A 51 8.56 -13.77 -7.09
N ASP A 52 9.35 -13.19 -8.00
CA ASP A 52 9.26 -13.35 -9.46
C ASP A 52 9.35 -14.81 -9.93
N GLU A 53 9.82 -15.74 -9.09
CA GLU A 53 10.08 -17.14 -9.50
C GLU A 53 8.80 -17.94 -9.81
N ASP A 54 7.62 -17.50 -9.36
CA ASP A 54 6.37 -18.23 -9.59
C ASP A 54 5.60 -17.74 -10.85
N TYR A 55 5.93 -16.57 -11.41
CA TYR A 55 5.22 -16.01 -12.58
C TYR A 55 6.16 -15.31 -13.57
N GLU A 56 6.95 -16.10 -14.31
CA GLU A 56 7.91 -15.64 -15.35
C GLU A 56 7.29 -14.86 -16.53
N GLU A 57 5.96 -14.62 -16.55
CA GLU A 57 5.22 -14.06 -17.71
C GLU A 57 4.60 -12.67 -17.48
N LEU A 58 4.84 -12.00 -16.34
CA LEU A 58 4.32 -10.64 -16.08
C LEU A 58 5.27 -9.57 -16.60
N GLU A 59 5.04 -9.09 -17.82
CA GLU A 59 5.91 -8.14 -18.51
C GLU A 59 5.44 -6.68 -18.39
N ASN A 60 4.12 -6.46 -18.30
CA ASN A 60 3.53 -5.13 -18.43
C ASN A 60 2.24 -4.93 -17.63
N ALA A 61 1.77 -3.67 -17.54
CA ALA A 61 0.61 -3.30 -16.74
C ALA A 61 -0.70 -4.02 -17.12
N HIS A 62 -0.88 -4.43 -18.38
CA HIS A 62 -2.07 -5.19 -18.78
C HIS A 62 -2.10 -6.60 -18.21
N ASP A 63 -0.94 -7.20 -17.94
CA ASP A 63 -0.88 -8.54 -17.37
C ASP A 63 -1.45 -8.50 -15.94
N TYR A 64 -1.03 -7.53 -15.14
CA TYR A 64 -1.57 -7.28 -13.80
C TYR A 64 -3.06 -6.89 -13.80
N GLU A 65 -3.48 -6.02 -14.73
CA GLU A 65 -4.90 -5.68 -14.89
C GLU A 65 -5.74 -6.93 -15.19
N SER A 66 -5.24 -7.82 -16.04
CA SER A 66 -5.91 -9.07 -16.38
C SER A 66 -6.01 -10.00 -15.17
N LEU A 67 -4.95 -10.12 -14.37
CA LEU A 67 -4.97 -10.92 -13.13
C LEU A 67 -6.03 -10.41 -12.15
N LEU A 68 -6.10 -9.10 -11.93
CA LEU A 68 -7.05 -8.48 -11.01
C LEU A 68 -8.49 -8.68 -11.48
N LEU A 69 -8.78 -8.31 -12.74
CA LEU A 69 -10.15 -8.31 -13.27
C LEU A 69 -10.70 -9.71 -13.57
N ASN A 70 -9.82 -10.70 -13.72
CA ASN A 70 -10.22 -12.12 -13.79
C ASN A 70 -10.37 -12.76 -12.40
N GLU A 71 -10.23 -11.98 -11.33
CA GLU A 71 -10.30 -12.43 -9.93
C GLU A 71 -9.25 -13.49 -9.56
N GLU A 72 -8.16 -13.58 -10.32
CA GLU A 72 -7.10 -14.57 -10.08
C GLU A 72 -6.25 -14.19 -8.86
N TYR A 73 -5.87 -12.91 -8.78
CA TYR A 73 -5.10 -12.35 -7.67
C TYR A 73 -5.61 -10.98 -7.28
N ALA A 74 -5.47 -10.64 -6.01
CA ALA A 74 -5.47 -9.24 -5.59
C ALA A 74 -4.07 -8.65 -5.81
N LEU A 75 -4.00 -7.34 -6.04
CA LEU A 75 -2.74 -6.63 -6.27
C LEU A 75 -2.39 -5.76 -5.06
N HIS A 76 -1.19 -5.93 -4.52
CA HIS A 76 -0.69 -5.13 -3.41
C HIS A 76 0.45 -4.21 -3.85
N PHE A 77 0.30 -2.93 -3.49
CA PHE A 77 1.21 -1.84 -3.85
C PHE A 77 1.70 -1.14 -2.59
N VAL A 78 3.01 -0.97 -2.41
CA VAL A 78 3.54 -0.15 -1.32
C VAL A 78 3.55 1.32 -1.74
N ILE A 79 2.75 2.15 -1.08
CA ILE A 79 2.58 3.56 -1.44
C ILE A 79 3.24 4.53 -0.47
N GLY A 80 3.68 4.04 0.69
CA GLY A 80 4.42 4.87 1.63
C GLY A 80 5.24 4.07 2.63
N ARG A 81 6.15 4.77 3.28
CA ARG A 81 7.09 4.23 4.27
C ARG A 81 7.31 5.21 5.39
N THR A 82 7.39 4.72 6.63
CA THR A 82 7.80 5.53 7.77
C THR A 82 9.29 5.85 7.76
N ASP A 83 9.66 7.08 8.09
CA ASP A 83 11.08 7.46 8.21
C ASP A 83 11.74 6.92 9.50
N GLU A 84 13.07 7.11 9.62
CA GLU A 84 13.88 6.66 10.76
C GLU A 84 13.42 7.17 12.14
N ASN A 85 12.72 8.31 12.20
CA ASN A 85 12.21 8.93 13.41
C ASN A 85 10.72 8.68 13.64
N LEU A 86 10.04 8.00 12.70
CA LEU A 86 8.61 7.67 12.73
C LEU A 86 7.70 8.90 12.72
N GLU A 87 8.25 10.11 12.53
CA GLU A 87 7.52 11.37 12.61
C GLU A 87 6.85 11.75 11.28
N SER A 88 7.25 11.07 10.21
CA SER A 88 6.74 11.31 8.89
C SER A 88 6.59 10.03 8.07
N VAL A 89 5.73 10.10 7.06
CA VAL A 89 5.58 9.08 6.03
C VAL A 89 6.03 9.67 4.71
N GLU A 90 6.98 9.01 4.06
CA GLU A 90 7.39 9.25 2.69
C GLU A 90 6.47 8.46 1.76
N PHE A 91 5.85 9.13 0.80
CA PHE A 91 4.97 8.52 -0.19
C PHE A 91 5.71 8.21 -1.50
N ILE A 92 5.08 7.40 -2.34
CA ILE A 92 5.64 6.94 -3.63
C ILE A 92 5.95 8.06 -4.64
N ASP A 93 5.39 9.27 -4.50
CA ASP A 93 5.82 10.45 -5.28
C ASP A 93 6.99 11.24 -4.67
N GLY A 94 7.57 10.74 -3.58
CA GLY A 94 8.58 11.43 -2.79
C GLY A 94 8.02 12.54 -1.90
N GLU A 95 6.69 12.71 -1.82
CA GLU A 95 6.10 13.64 -0.86
C GLU A 95 6.25 13.08 0.56
N THR A 96 6.82 13.87 1.46
CA THR A 96 6.92 13.53 2.88
C THR A 96 5.84 14.24 3.69
N LYS A 97 5.01 13.48 4.39
CA LYS A 97 3.94 13.99 5.27
C LYS A 97 4.33 13.83 6.72
N SER A 98 4.53 14.96 7.42
CA SER A 98 4.66 14.96 8.88
C SER A 98 3.31 14.66 9.54
N LEU A 99 3.34 13.80 10.54
CA LEU A 99 2.17 13.42 11.32
C LEU A 99 1.89 14.47 12.40
N LYS A 100 0.63 14.83 12.64
CA LYS A 100 0.29 15.75 13.72
C LYS A 100 0.49 15.04 15.06
N ASN A 101 0.97 15.83 16.01
CA ASN A 101 1.19 15.43 17.38
C ASN A 101 0.14 16.12 18.26
N TYR A 102 -0.69 15.33 18.94
CA TYR A 102 -1.55 15.83 20.01
C TYR A 102 -0.77 15.79 21.32
N VAL A 103 -0.74 16.92 22.03
CA VAL A 103 -0.21 16.99 23.39
C VAL A 103 -1.35 16.60 24.32
N ASP A 104 -1.29 15.40 24.90
CA ASP A 104 -2.16 15.06 26.02
C ASP A 104 -1.64 15.77 27.28
N ASP A 105 -2.56 16.37 28.03
CA ASP A 105 -2.36 17.23 29.21
C ASP A 105 -0.99 17.16 29.92
N ILE A 106 -0.14 18.18 29.69
CA ILE A 106 0.92 18.80 30.54
C ILE A 106 1.86 17.94 31.43
N TYR A 107 1.75 16.61 31.45
CA TYR A 107 2.42 15.73 32.41
C TYR A 107 2.98 14.44 31.82
N GLU A 108 2.79 14.17 30.52
CA GLU A 108 3.40 13.01 29.84
C GLU A 108 4.25 13.47 28.64
N GLU A 109 5.48 12.96 28.55
CA GLU A 109 6.47 13.28 27.49
C GLU A 109 6.13 12.66 26.12
N SER A 110 4.98 12.00 25.98
CA SER A 110 4.57 11.31 24.75
C SER A 110 3.47 12.08 24.03
N SER A 111 3.82 12.73 22.92
CA SER A 111 2.84 13.21 21.95
C SER A 111 2.18 12.02 21.24
N ILE A 112 0.85 12.03 21.13
CA ILE A 112 0.09 10.99 20.41
C ILE A 112 0.00 11.38 18.93
N LYS A 113 0.38 10.47 18.03
CA LYS A 113 0.28 10.67 16.57
C LYS A 113 -1.09 10.22 16.06
N ASP A 114 -1.67 10.98 15.13
CA ASP A 114 -2.96 10.65 14.50
C ASP A 114 -2.79 9.73 13.30
N ILE A 115 -2.75 8.43 13.53
CA ILE A 115 -2.45 7.42 12.50
C ILE A 115 -3.56 6.38 12.33
N GLY A 116 -4.65 6.48 13.10
CA GLY A 116 -5.69 5.47 13.16
C GLY A 116 -5.13 4.09 13.54
N ASP A 117 -5.42 3.08 12.72
CA ASP A 117 -5.01 1.68 12.89
C ASP A 117 -3.70 1.34 12.15
N LEU A 118 -3.01 2.34 11.59
CA LEU A 118 -1.69 2.14 11.01
C LEU A 118 -0.68 1.76 12.10
N ASN A 119 0.30 0.92 11.74
CA ASN A 119 1.50 0.74 12.54
C ASN A 119 2.54 1.80 12.13
N LEU A 120 3.32 2.30 13.08
CA LEU A 120 4.44 3.21 12.81
C LEU A 120 5.70 2.69 13.49
N ASP A 121 6.04 1.43 13.27
CA ASP A 121 7.35 0.92 13.60
C ASP A 121 8.40 1.32 12.55
N LEU A 122 9.68 1.17 12.91
CA LEU A 122 10.77 1.53 12.02
C LEU A 122 10.66 0.71 10.74
N ASN A 123 10.76 1.38 9.59
CA ASN A 123 10.65 0.75 8.27
C ASN A 123 9.28 0.13 7.97
N HIS A 124 8.22 0.61 8.62
CA HIS A 124 6.87 0.19 8.30
C HIS A 124 6.46 0.65 6.90
N LEU A 125 5.74 -0.22 6.19
CA LEU A 125 5.25 0.04 4.84
C LEU A 125 3.72 0.17 4.84
N VAL A 126 3.24 1.25 4.24
CA VAL A 126 1.83 1.52 4.00
C VAL A 126 1.50 1.07 2.60
N GLY A 127 0.53 0.17 2.47
CA GLY A 127 0.13 -0.40 1.20
C GLY A 127 -1.29 -0.04 0.77
N LEU A 128 -1.56 -0.24 -0.52
CA LEU A 128 -2.90 -0.38 -1.07
C LEU A 128 -3.10 -1.82 -1.54
N LEU A 129 -4.17 -2.44 -1.07
CA LEU A 129 -4.67 -3.71 -1.57
C LEU A 129 -5.82 -3.43 -2.55
N LEU A 130 -5.62 -3.81 -3.81
CA LEU A 130 -6.62 -3.75 -4.86
C LEU A 130 -7.21 -5.14 -5.03
N ASP A 131 -8.50 -5.26 -4.77
CA ASP A 131 -9.30 -6.44 -5.03
C ASP A 131 -10.36 -6.14 -6.10
N PHE A 132 -10.92 -7.18 -6.70
CA PHE A 132 -12.07 -7.12 -7.59
C PHE A 132 -13.19 -7.99 -7.02
N GLU A 133 -14.26 -7.32 -6.57
CA GLU A 133 -15.42 -7.93 -5.93
C GLU A 133 -16.70 -7.26 -6.44
N ASP A 134 -17.77 -8.02 -6.63
CA ASP A 134 -19.09 -7.49 -7.03
C ASP A 134 -19.08 -6.59 -8.29
N ASN A 135 -18.11 -6.80 -9.19
CA ASN A 135 -17.80 -5.98 -10.38
C ASN A 135 -17.23 -4.59 -10.09
N GLU A 136 -16.69 -4.37 -8.89
CA GLU A 136 -16.02 -3.14 -8.48
C GLU A 136 -14.57 -3.44 -8.09
N ILE A 137 -13.68 -2.48 -8.35
CA ILE A 137 -12.35 -2.48 -7.76
C ILE A 137 -12.49 -1.97 -6.33
N VAL A 138 -12.09 -2.79 -5.36
CA VAL A 138 -12.08 -2.48 -3.93
C VAL A 138 -10.65 -2.13 -3.53
N ILE A 139 -10.44 -0.93 -2.99
CA ILE A 139 -9.13 -0.42 -2.59
C ILE A 139 -9.11 -0.25 -1.09
N SER A 140 -8.34 -1.09 -0.41
CA SER A 140 -8.13 -1.06 1.04
C SER A 140 -6.73 -0.55 1.38
N VAL A 141 -6.63 0.25 2.44
CA VAL A 141 -5.31 0.60 3.01
C VAL A 141 -4.86 -0.54 3.91
N VAL A 142 -3.58 -0.87 3.82
CA VAL A 142 -3.02 -1.96 4.60
C VAL A 142 -1.70 -1.57 5.27
N ASN A 143 -1.48 -2.15 6.43
CA ASN A 143 -0.16 -2.30 7.02
C ASN A 143 0.53 -3.48 6.31
N PHE A 144 1.72 -3.23 5.77
CA PHE A 144 2.52 -4.27 5.13
C PHE A 144 3.79 -4.55 5.94
N GLU A 145 3.75 -5.68 6.66
CA GLU A 145 4.89 -6.19 7.41
C GLU A 145 5.74 -7.03 6.46
N HIS A 146 6.85 -6.48 5.97
CA HIS A 146 7.69 -7.16 4.97
C HIS A 146 8.45 -8.40 5.51
N GLY A 147 8.38 -8.67 6.82
CA GLY A 147 8.89 -9.89 7.46
C GLY A 147 10.42 -10.05 7.54
N GLY A 148 11.19 -9.27 6.78
CA GLY A 148 12.65 -9.33 6.72
C GLY A 148 13.18 -10.73 6.39
N GLU A 149 14.37 -11.09 6.88
CA GLU A 149 14.92 -12.46 6.74
C GLU A 149 14.29 -13.48 7.70
N LEU A 150 13.38 -13.04 8.58
CA LEU A 150 12.97 -13.80 9.77
C LEU A 150 11.55 -14.36 9.68
N SER A 151 10.69 -13.79 8.86
CA SER A 151 9.28 -14.14 8.77
C SER A 151 8.70 -13.92 7.39
N MET A 152 7.57 -14.58 7.12
CA MET A 152 6.81 -14.36 5.90
C MET A 152 6.16 -12.96 5.93
N PRO A 153 6.09 -12.26 4.79
CA PRO A 153 5.39 -11.00 4.68
C PRO A 153 3.91 -11.14 5.08
N ARG A 154 3.35 -10.08 5.67
CA ARG A 154 1.97 -10.07 6.13
C ARG A 154 1.27 -8.75 5.79
N ILE A 155 0.01 -8.87 5.40
CA ILE A 155 -0.88 -7.74 5.12
C ILE A 155 -1.97 -7.70 6.19
N ILE A 156 -2.25 -6.50 6.68
CA ILE A 156 -3.32 -6.24 7.65
C ILE A 156 -4.10 -5.03 7.18
N GLU A 157 -5.40 -5.19 6.88
CA GLU A 157 -6.29 -4.09 6.52
C GLU A 157 -6.50 -3.11 7.67
N VAL A 158 -6.71 -1.85 7.30
CA VAL A 158 -6.70 -0.70 8.21
C VAL A 158 -7.99 0.10 8.03
N ASP A 159 -8.81 0.16 9.09
CA ASP A 159 -10.13 0.81 9.07
C ASP A 159 -10.07 2.32 9.33
N ASP A 160 -8.97 2.83 9.92
CA ASP A 160 -8.66 4.26 10.06
C ASP A 160 -7.18 4.57 9.75
N CYS A 161 -6.92 5.62 8.97
CA CYS A 161 -5.55 6.04 8.60
C CYS A 161 -5.17 7.41 9.17
N GLY A 162 -6.01 8.01 10.02
CA GLY A 162 -5.78 9.31 10.66
C GLY A 162 -5.40 10.40 9.66
N ASP A 163 -4.29 11.07 9.93
CA ASP A 163 -3.78 12.19 9.12
C ASP A 163 -3.41 11.82 7.68
N LEU A 164 -3.23 10.54 7.37
CA LEU A 164 -2.83 10.08 6.03
C LEU A 164 -4.02 9.87 5.10
N GLU A 165 -5.26 9.82 5.63
CA GLU A 165 -6.43 9.51 4.82
C GLU A 165 -6.60 10.46 3.62
N GLU A 166 -6.49 11.77 3.82
CA GLU A 166 -6.64 12.75 2.73
C GLU A 166 -5.58 12.57 1.64
N THR A 167 -4.33 12.29 2.03
CA THR A 167 -3.22 12.08 1.10
C THR A 167 -3.42 10.80 0.30
N ILE A 168 -3.79 9.70 0.96
CA ILE A 168 -4.04 8.41 0.30
C ILE A 168 -5.24 8.53 -0.65
N ARG A 169 -6.33 9.17 -0.23
CA ARG A 169 -7.48 9.43 -1.10
C ARG A 169 -7.10 10.30 -2.30
N ALA A 170 -6.30 11.34 -2.10
CA ALA A 170 -5.83 12.19 -3.18
C ALA A 170 -5.00 11.39 -4.20
N LEU A 171 -4.13 10.48 -3.74
CA LEU A 171 -3.37 9.58 -4.60
C LEU A 171 -4.30 8.72 -5.46
N VAL A 172 -5.26 8.01 -4.87
CA VAL A 172 -6.23 7.16 -5.59
C VAL A 172 -7.07 7.98 -6.57
N ASN A 173 -7.58 9.15 -6.14
CA ASN A 173 -8.44 10.01 -6.94
C ASN A 173 -7.75 10.56 -8.20
N ARG A 174 -6.41 10.66 -8.24
CA ARG A 174 -5.67 11.06 -9.46
C ARG A 174 -5.92 10.11 -10.64
N PHE A 175 -6.29 8.86 -10.35
CA PHE A 175 -6.52 7.82 -11.34
C PHE A 175 -7.99 7.52 -11.57
N THR A 176 -8.89 8.24 -10.91
CA THR A 176 -10.35 8.13 -11.13
C THR A 176 -10.78 9.12 -12.21
N ALA A 177 -11.73 8.72 -13.07
CA ALA A 177 -12.23 9.49 -14.22
C ALA A 177 -13.39 10.44 -13.87
#